data_AF-A0A2T7KGE5-F1
#
_entry.id   AF-A0A2T7KGE5-F1
#
_cell.length_a   1.000
_cell.length_b   1.000
_cell.length_c   1.000
_cell.angle_alpha   90.00
_cell.angle_beta   90.00
_cell.angle_gamma   90.00
#
_symmetry.space_group_name_H-M   'P 1'
#
loop_
_entity.id
_entity.type
_entity.pdbx_description
1 polymer ?
#
loop_
_entity_poly.entity_id
_entity_poly.type
_entity_poly.pdbx_seq_one_letter_code
_entity_poly.pdbx_strand_id
1 'polypeptide(L)' 'MTFHAGQRVETTVLAPAAWDGAFSAPAGTPGIIVNESPGGYGVLLDGDPDGLPASYGPDELQPRP' A
#
# COMPACT_ATOMS: atom_id res chain seq x y z
N MET A 1 -12.51 4.68 -6.21
CA MET A 1 -11.84 5.95 -5.83
C MET A 1 -10.53 6.04 -6.60
N THR A 2 -10.03 7.25 -6.92
CA THR A 2 -8.76 7.40 -7.65
C THR A 2 -7.73 8.05 -6.73
N PHE A 3 -6.53 7.47 -6.67
CA PHE A 3 -5.41 8.00 -5.90
C PHE A 3 -4.31 8.52 -6.81
N HIS A 4 -3.45 9.41 -6.30
CA HIS A 4 -2.36 10.00 -7.08
C HIS A 4 -1.01 9.77 -6.40
N ALA A 5 0.06 9.70 -7.18
CA ALA A 5 1.42 9.60 -6.65
C ALA A 5 1.71 10.75 -5.66
N GLY A 6 2.33 10.42 -4.54
CA GLY A 6 2.57 11.33 -3.42
C GLY A 6 1.43 11.40 -2.39
N GLN A 7 0.25 10.84 -2.68
CA GLN A 7 -0.87 10.84 -1.75
C GLN A 7 -0.64 9.89 -0.57
N ARG A 8 -0.88 10.37 0.65
CA ARG A 8 -0.91 9.54 1.85
C ARG A 8 -2.20 8.73 1.92
N VAL A 9 -2.03 7.45 2.22
CA VAL A 9 -3.11 6.47 2.31
C VAL A 9 -2.91 5.56 3.51
N GLU A 10 -3.92 4.77 3.80
CA GLU A 10 -3.90 3.72 4.81
C GLU A 10 -4.56 2.46 4.24
N THR A 11 -3.99 1.29 4.51
CA THR A 11 -4.55 0.01 4.06
C THR A 11 -5.87 -0.28 4.80
N THR A 12 -6.86 -0.84 4.11
CA THR A 12 -8.14 -1.25 4.73
C THR A 12 -8.21 -2.76 4.97
N VAL A 13 -7.26 -3.50 4.42
CA VAL A 13 -7.16 -4.97 4.50
C VAL A 13 -5.82 -5.40 5.07
N LEU A 14 -5.78 -6.63 5.60
CA LEU A 14 -4.52 -7.30 5.88
C LEU A 14 -3.89 -7.74 4.55
N ALA A 15 -2.71 -7.21 4.24
CA ALA A 15 -1.85 -7.73 3.19
C ALA A 15 -0.84 -8.71 3.79
N PRO A 16 -0.97 -10.01 3.52
CA PRO A 16 0.04 -10.98 3.93
C PRO A 16 1.35 -10.74 3.17
N ALA A 17 2.46 -11.22 3.75
CA ALA A 17 3.75 -11.24 3.09
C ALA A 17 3.66 -12.01 1.75
N ALA A 18 4.13 -11.42 0.66
CA ALA A 18 4.06 -12.03 -0.67
C ALA A 18 5.09 -13.16 -0.86
N TRP A 19 6.15 -13.20 -0.05
CA TRP A 19 7.16 -14.26 0.01
C TRP A 19 7.73 -14.37 1.43
N ASP A 20 8.45 -15.46 1.72
CA ASP A 20 9.05 -15.69 3.03
C ASP A 20 10.01 -14.56 3.42
N GLY A 21 9.72 -13.91 4.55
CA GLY A 21 10.50 -12.78 5.07
C GLY A 21 10.10 -11.41 4.52
N ALA A 22 9.14 -11.32 3.58
CA ALA A 22 8.58 -10.04 3.18
C ALA A 22 7.78 -9.40 4.32
N PHE A 23 7.60 -8.08 4.26
CA PHE A 23 6.75 -7.37 5.19
C PHE A 23 5.29 -7.78 5.01
N SER A 24 4.59 -8.02 6.13
CA SER A 24 3.14 -8.18 6.15
C SER A 24 2.53 -6.93 6.76
N ALA A 25 1.61 -6.32 6.03
CA ALA A 25 0.98 -5.08 6.42
C ALA A 25 -0.42 -5.36 6.98
N PRO A 26 -0.66 -5.18 8.29
CA PRO A 26 -2.02 -5.24 8.82
C PRO A 26 -2.91 -4.15 8.20
N ALA A 27 -4.23 -4.31 8.32
CA ALA A 27 -5.16 -3.21 8.04
C ALA A 27 -4.81 -2.03 8.96
N GLY A 28 -4.91 -0.82 8.43
CA GLY A 28 -4.51 0.40 9.11
C GLY A 28 -3.03 0.78 8.90
N THR A 29 -2.30 0.05 8.06
CA THR A 29 -0.89 0.37 7.80
C THR A 29 -0.81 1.61 6.92
N PRO A 30 -0.12 2.68 7.37
CA PRO A 30 0.04 3.86 6.55
C PRO A 30 0.97 3.63 5.37
N GLY A 31 0.79 4.42 4.31
CA GLY A 31 1.71 4.42 3.19
C GLY A 31 1.59 5.66 2.31
N ILE A 32 2.32 5.63 1.19
CA ILE A 32 2.29 6.65 0.16
C ILE A 32 2.18 6.00 -1.22
N ILE A 33 1.28 6.50 -2.05
CA ILE A 33 1.18 6.08 -3.45
C ILE A 33 2.43 6.55 -4.18
N VAL A 34 3.08 5.65 -4.92
CA VAL A 34 4.26 5.98 -5.73
C VAL A 34 4.00 5.89 -7.23
N ASN A 35 3.10 5.01 -7.65
CA ASN A 35 2.71 4.88 -9.05
C ASN A 35 1.34 4.21 -9.18
N GLU A 36 0.71 4.41 -10.32
CA GLU A 36 -0.39 3.54 -10.76
C GLU A 36 0.18 2.21 -11.26
N SER A 37 -0.54 1.13 -10.99
CA SER A 37 -0.19 -0.24 -11.39
C SER A 37 -1.34 -0.82 -12.21
N PRO A 38 -1.11 -1.78 -13.12
CA PRO A 38 -2.22 -2.47 -13.78
C PRO A 38 -3.18 -3.09 -12.75
N GLY A 39 -4.39 -2.54 -12.63
CA GLY A 39 -5.40 -3.01 -11.67
C GLY A 39 -5.32 -2.39 -10.27
N GLY A 40 -4.44 -1.41 -10.01
CA GLY A 40 -4.31 -0.83 -8.67
C GLY A 40 -3.24 0.25 -8.56
N TYR A 41 -2.60 0.30 -7.40
CA TYR A 41 -1.60 1.30 -7.04
C TYR A 41 -0.40 0.64 -6.37
N GLY A 42 0.79 1.11 -6.70
CA GLY A 42 2.01 0.82 -5.94
C GLY A 42 2.06 1.74 -4.72
N VAL A 43 2.19 1.13 -3.53
CA VAL A 43 2.19 1.82 -2.24
C VAL A 43 3.46 1.46 -1.49
N LEU A 44 4.26 2.47 -1.11
CA LEU A 44 5.32 2.28 -0.12
C LEU A 44 4.69 2.36 1.27
N LEU A 45 4.86 1.30 2.05
CA LEU A 45 4.26 1.16 3.37
C LEU A 45 5.22 1.68 4.45
N ASP A 46 4.69 2.44 5.40
CA ASP A 46 5.47 2.92 6.54
C ASP A 46 5.88 1.73 7.42
N GLY A 47 7.18 1.55 7.64
CA GLY A 47 7.73 0.46 8.44
C GLY A 47 8.12 -0.80 7.64
N ASP A 48 7.87 -0.81 6.32
CA ASP A 48 8.39 -1.86 5.45
C ASP A 48 9.92 -1.73 5.28
N PRO A 49 10.72 -2.70 5.74
CA PRO A 49 12.17 -2.63 5.66
C PRO A 49 12.72 -2.84 4.24
N ASP A 50 11.94 -3.43 3.32
CA ASP A 50 12.42 -3.68 1.96
C ASP A 50 12.33 -2.44 1.06
N GLY A 51 11.47 -1.48 1.41
CA GLY A 51 11.26 -0.24 0.66
C GLY A 51 10.70 -0.47 -0.75
N LEU A 52 10.04 -1.60 -0.99
CA LEU A 52 9.45 -1.97 -2.26
C LEU A 52 7.95 -1.59 -2.29
N PRO A 53 7.42 -1.16 -3.45
CA PRO A 53 6.00 -0.87 -3.56
C PRO A 53 5.16 -2.15 -3.50
N ALA A 54 4.24 -2.21 -2.53
CA ALA A 54 3.20 -3.22 -2.48
C ALA A 54 2.01 -2.81 -3.37
N SER A 55 1.40 -3.78 -4.05
CA SER A 55 0.28 -3.53 -4.96
C SER A 55 -1.06 -3.65 -4.23
N TYR A 56 -1.87 -2.60 -4.30
CA TYR A 56 -3.21 -2.55 -3.69
C TYR A 56 -4.26 -2.11 -4.71
N GLY A 57 -5.45 -2.68 -4.60
CA GLY A 57 -6.64 -2.22 -5.30
C GLY A 57 -7.19 -0.89 -4.75
N PRO A 58 -8.03 -0.18 -5.53
CA PRO A 58 -8.66 1.07 -5.09
C PRO A 58 -9.54 0.92 -3.86
N ASP A 59 -10.03 -0.28 -3.58
CA ASP A 59 -10.96 -0.57 -2.48
C ASP A 59 -10.24 -1.08 -1.22
N GLU A 60 -8.93 -1.35 -1.34
CA GLU A 60 -8.05 -1.82 -0.28
C GLU A 60 -7.29 -0.67 0.41
N LEU A 61 -7.60 0.56 0.01
CA LEU A 61 -6.96 1.79 0.47
C LEU A 61 -8.01 2.84 0.81
N GLN A 62 -7.66 3.71 1.75
CA GLN A 62 -8.39 4.94 2.02
C GLN A 62 -7.44 6.13 2.15
N PRO A 63 -7.87 7.36 1.81
CA PRO A 63 -7.05 8.55 2.04
C PRO A 63 -6.72 8.72 3.52
N ARG A 64 -5.49 9.14 3.78
CA ARG A 64 -5.06 9.57 5.11
C ARG A 64 -4.84 11.09 5.08
N PRO A 65 -5.43 11.85 6.03
CA PRO A 65 -5.27 13.30 6.09
C PRO A 65 -3.85 13.74 6.43
#